data_AF-A0A2V7BMG9-F1
#
_entry.id   AF-A0A2V7BMG9-F1
#
_cell.length_a   1.000
_cell.length_b   1.000
_cell.length_c   1.000
_cell.angle_alpha   90.00
_cell.angle_beta   90.00
_cell.angle_gamma   90.00
#
_symmetry.space_group_name_H-M   'P 1'
#
loop_
_entity.id
_entity.type
_entity.pdbx_description
1 polymer ?
#
loop_
_entity_poly.entity_id
_entity_poly.type
_entity_poly.pdbx_seq_one_letter_code
_entity_poly.pdbx_strand_id
1 'polypeptide(L)'
;MGHRDPLRGTGDDPGDLPQRDAASGLGHGHGPWPAPAGPAHDRHREHVLMRPSRLRSQDGFTLVEVLIAMSVFLLILLGVFQVFEPSNTAYQSSQRKLSVQQNGRIAMDMIVRQIRMAGAFPENFDANPANDLANGVQIATDTALAIAGDLDGSGASNAFLFCRDASGLRRVRGAIGNAASYTCGNGDILAESVTSLSFAYYDANNNPVPNPPTAPYQLDGQAPGAAPTFVTTTERAAVRRVVIKLTARETVPNQPAQTYTLNSDVRLRNP
;
A
#
# COMPACT_ATOMS: atom_id res chain seq x y z
N MET A 1 0.50 -19.08 68.41
CA MET A 1 -0.28 -20.34 68.35
C MET A 1 -0.68 -20.50 66.89
N GLY A 2 0.09 -21.16 66.03
CA GLY A 2 0.22 -22.61 65.84
C GLY A 2 -0.27 -22.91 64.40
N HIS A 3 0.58 -22.92 63.36
CA HIS A 3 1.47 -23.99 62.86
C HIS A 3 0.74 -25.20 62.22
N ARG A 4 0.89 -25.34 60.88
CA ARG A 4 1.11 -26.56 60.03
C ARG A 4 0.32 -26.57 58.69
N ASP A 5 0.97 -26.17 57.59
CA ASP A 5 1.52 -26.97 56.47
C ASP A 5 0.76 -28.17 55.83
N PRO A 6 1.09 -28.57 54.56
CA PRO A 6 0.17 -28.62 53.42
C PRO A 6 0.02 -30.00 52.72
N LEU A 7 -0.89 -30.10 51.72
CA LEU A 7 -0.98 -31.20 50.73
C LEU A 7 -1.39 -30.60 49.36
N ARG A 8 -0.55 -30.62 48.32
CA ARG A 8 -0.17 -31.69 47.37
C ARG A 8 -1.23 -31.92 46.27
N GLY A 9 -0.88 -31.52 45.05
CA GLY A 9 -1.57 -31.84 43.79
C GLY A 9 -0.71 -31.43 42.60
N THR A 10 0.06 -32.40 42.09
CA THR A 10 0.97 -32.33 40.94
C THR A 10 0.21 -32.58 39.63
N GLY A 11 0.54 -31.85 38.57
CA GLY A 11 0.05 -32.10 37.21
C GLY A 11 0.72 -31.16 36.21
N ASP A 12 1.95 -31.49 35.83
CA ASP A 12 2.65 -30.93 34.66
C ASP A 12 2.27 -31.78 33.43
N ASP A 13 1.83 -31.13 32.34
CA ASP A 13 1.93 -31.67 30.98
C ASP A 13 1.76 -30.56 29.92
N PRO A 14 2.76 -30.32 29.05
CA PRO A 14 2.52 -29.84 27.70
C PRO A 14 3.04 -30.86 26.66
N GLY A 15 2.09 -31.45 25.92
CA GLY A 15 2.34 -32.47 24.90
C GLY A 15 3.02 -31.98 23.62
N ASP A 16 4.06 -32.73 23.27
CA ASP A 16 4.32 -33.41 22.00
C ASP A 16 4.48 -32.61 20.68
N LEU A 17 5.77 -32.39 20.36
CA LEU A 17 6.31 -32.31 19.00
C LEU A 17 6.61 -33.73 18.48
N PRO A 18 6.25 -34.09 17.23
CA PRO A 18 6.75 -35.32 16.62
C PRO A 18 8.06 -35.05 15.89
N GLN A 19 9.16 -35.46 16.52
CA GLN A 19 10.49 -35.61 15.97
C GLN A 19 10.55 -36.92 15.17
N ARG A 20 10.85 -36.85 13.86
CA ARG A 20 11.03 -38.03 12.99
C ARG A 20 12.49 -38.42 12.92
N ASP A 21 12.67 -39.73 13.02
CA ASP A 21 13.91 -40.44 13.32
C ASP A 21 14.99 -40.37 12.25
N ALA A 22 16.21 -40.28 12.75
CA ALA A 22 17.45 -40.49 12.02
C ALA A 22 17.70 -41.99 11.80
N ALA A 23 17.84 -42.39 10.54
CA ALA A 23 18.39 -43.70 10.19
C ALA A 23 19.91 -43.68 10.36
N SER A 24 20.40 -44.55 11.24
CA SER A 24 21.80 -44.86 11.47
C SER A 24 22.21 -46.08 10.64
N GLY A 25 23.42 -46.03 10.08
CA GLY A 25 24.03 -47.13 9.34
C GLY A 25 25.55 -47.00 9.36
N LEU A 26 26.15 -47.36 10.49
CA LEU A 26 27.60 -47.53 10.66
C LEU A 26 27.94 -49.01 10.49
N GLY A 27 28.99 -49.31 9.72
CA GLY A 27 29.54 -50.66 9.57
C GLY A 27 31.04 -50.63 9.35
N HIS A 28 31.81 -50.72 10.43
CA HIS A 28 33.23 -51.10 10.45
C HIS A 28 33.35 -52.51 11.05
N GLY A 29 34.20 -53.37 10.49
CA GLY A 29 34.54 -54.67 11.09
C GLY A 29 35.51 -55.51 10.24
N HIS A 30 36.60 -55.96 10.87
CA HIS A 30 37.80 -56.62 10.32
C HIS A 30 37.79 -58.17 10.45
N GLY A 31 38.44 -58.87 9.50
CA GLY A 31 39.21 -60.15 9.61
C GLY A 31 38.46 -61.49 9.41
N PRO A 32 39.13 -62.66 9.21
CA PRO A 32 40.52 -62.97 8.76
C PRO A 32 40.60 -63.96 7.54
N TRP A 33 41.81 -64.21 7.05
CA TRP A 33 42.19 -65.16 5.97
C TRP A 33 41.96 -66.65 6.32
N PRO A 34 41.78 -67.54 5.32
CA PRO A 34 42.90 -68.41 4.90
C PRO A 34 43.03 -68.66 3.38
N ALA A 35 44.24 -69.05 2.98
CA ALA A 35 44.65 -69.41 1.61
C ALA A 35 44.07 -70.76 1.13
N PRO A 36 44.10 -71.01 -0.19
CA PRO A 36 44.91 -72.12 -0.67
C PRO A 36 45.75 -71.82 -1.93
N ALA A 37 46.70 -72.73 -2.17
CA ALA A 37 47.81 -72.67 -3.11
C ALA A 37 47.44 -72.67 -4.61
N GLY A 38 48.39 -72.18 -5.44
CA GLY A 38 48.30 -72.08 -6.91
C GLY A 38 48.29 -73.42 -7.67
N PRO A 39 48.48 -73.43 -9.01
CA PRO A 39 49.71 -72.94 -9.63
C PRO A 39 49.55 -72.14 -10.95
N ALA A 40 50.73 -71.75 -11.44
CA ALA A 40 51.08 -70.89 -12.57
C ALA A 40 50.55 -71.24 -13.97
N HIS A 41 50.41 -70.19 -14.79
CA HIS A 41 50.46 -70.03 -16.27
C HIS A 41 49.42 -68.94 -16.61
N ASP A 42 49.58 -68.01 -17.54
CA ASP A 42 50.51 -67.81 -18.64
C ASP A 42 50.49 -66.32 -18.98
N ARG A 43 51.51 -65.87 -19.71
CA ARG A 43 51.70 -64.50 -20.17
C ARG A 43 50.56 -64.09 -21.10
N HIS A 44 49.94 -62.93 -20.86
CA HIS A 44 49.57 -62.01 -21.94
C HIS A 44 49.44 -60.59 -21.38
N ARG A 45 50.42 -59.75 -21.73
CA ARG A 45 50.37 -58.31 -21.51
C ARG A 45 49.37 -57.71 -22.50
N GLU A 46 48.16 -57.43 -22.06
CA GLU A 46 47.30 -56.49 -22.77
C GLU A 46 47.74 -55.07 -22.43
N HIS A 47 48.29 -54.40 -23.44
CA HIS A 47 48.59 -52.98 -23.39
C HIS A 47 47.27 -52.22 -23.30
N VAL A 48 46.90 -51.77 -22.09
CA VAL A 48 45.90 -50.72 -21.90
C VAL A 48 46.44 -49.47 -22.57
N LEU A 49 46.01 -49.23 -23.81
CA LEU A 49 46.26 -48.00 -24.54
C LEU A 49 45.52 -46.86 -23.82
N MET A 50 46.19 -46.21 -22.86
CA MET A 50 45.87 -44.84 -22.50
C MET A 50 45.98 -44.00 -23.77
N ARG A 51 44.83 -43.71 -24.39
CA ARG A 51 44.77 -42.70 -25.44
C ARG A 51 45.24 -41.38 -24.82
N PRO A 52 46.37 -40.80 -25.28
CA PRO A 52 46.75 -39.49 -24.82
C PRO A 52 45.67 -38.52 -25.31
N SER A 53 45.00 -37.85 -24.39
CA SER A 53 44.24 -36.65 -24.71
C SER A 53 45.25 -35.65 -25.26
N ARG A 54 45.37 -35.59 -26.59
CA ARG A 54 46.17 -34.56 -27.25
C ARG A 54 45.60 -33.23 -26.77
N LEU A 55 46.35 -32.52 -25.92
CA LEU A 55 46.13 -31.10 -25.71
C LEU A 55 46.31 -30.49 -27.10
N ARG A 56 45.19 -30.19 -27.75
CA ARG A 56 45.20 -29.47 -29.03
C ARG A 56 46.00 -28.20 -28.79
N SER A 57 47.04 -27.96 -29.59
CA SER A 57 47.67 -26.64 -29.66
C SER A 57 46.55 -25.63 -29.84
N GLN A 58 46.39 -24.73 -28.87
CA GLN A 58 45.58 -23.54 -29.07
C GLN A 58 46.44 -22.61 -29.91
N ASP A 59 46.19 -22.58 -31.21
CA ASP A 59 46.77 -21.55 -32.07
C ASP A 59 46.30 -20.19 -31.56
N GLY A 60 47.23 -19.23 -31.45
CA GLY A 60 46.92 -17.87 -31.03
C GLY A 60 46.09 -17.13 -32.08
N PHE A 61 45.23 -16.21 -31.64
CA PHE A 61 44.43 -15.39 -32.54
C PHE A 61 45.30 -14.45 -33.37
N THR A 62 44.98 -14.31 -34.64
CA THR A 62 45.60 -13.27 -35.47
C THR A 62 45.11 -11.89 -35.04
N LEU A 63 45.95 -10.86 -35.21
CA LEU A 63 45.57 -9.48 -34.88
C LEU A 63 44.31 -9.03 -35.63
N VAL A 64 44.12 -9.50 -36.86
CA VAL A 64 42.94 -9.19 -37.68
C VAL A 64 41.67 -9.85 -37.12
N GLU A 65 41.73 -11.10 -36.65
CA GLU A 65 40.58 -11.75 -35.99
C GLU A 65 40.14 -11.01 -34.74
N VAL A 66 41.07 -10.53 -33.92
CA VAL A 66 40.76 -9.74 -32.74
C VAL A 66 40.09 -8.42 -33.12
N LEU A 67 40.59 -7.72 -34.15
CA LEU A 67 39.98 -6.48 -34.63
C LEU A 67 38.56 -6.69 -35.16
N ILE A 68 38.32 -7.76 -35.92
CA ILE A 68 36.99 -8.11 -36.43
C ILE A 68 36.05 -8.47 -35.26
N ALA A 69 36.51 -9.30 -34.32
CA ALA A 69 35.72 -9.70 -33.16
C ALA A 69 35.32 -8.49 -32.29
N MET A 70 36.26 -7.58 -32.02
CA MET A 70 35.98 -6.33 -31.30
C MET A 70 34.99 -5.44 -32.05
N SER A 71 35.13 -5.33 -33.37
CA SER A 71 34.22 -4.53 -34.20
C SER A 71 32.80 -5.07 -34.16
N VAL A 72 32.62 -6.39 -34.30
CA VAL A 72 31.30 -7.04 -34.20
C VAL A 72 30.72 -6.89 -32.79
N PHE A 73 31.54 -7.06 -31.75
CA PHE A 73 31.11 -6.90 -30.36
C PHE A 73 30.60 -5.47 -30.09
N LEU A 74 31.31 -4.45 -30.57
CA LEU A 74 30.90 -3.05 -30.45
C LEU A 74 29.58 -2.78 -31.18
N LEU A 75 29.40 -3.33 -32.38
CA LEU A 75 28.14 -3.19 -33.13
C LEU A 75 26.96 -3.81 -32.38
N ILE A 76 27.15 -4.99 -31.76
CA ILE A 76 26.12 -5.63 -30.94
C ILE A 76 25.78 -4.77 -29.72
N LEU A 77 26.80 -4.26 -29.01
CA LEU A 77 26.58 -3.38 -27.85
C LEU A 77 25.79 -2.13 -28.23
N LEU A 78 26.11 -1.50 -29.36
CA LEU A 78 25.35 -0.35 -29.86
C LEU A 78 23.87 -0.70 -30.09
N GLY A 79 23.60 -1.87 -30.68
CA GLY A 79 22.23 -2.37 -30.84
C GLY A 79 21.51 -2.58 -29.51
N VAL A 80 22.19 -3.13 -28.50
CA VAL A 80 21.62 -3.32 -27.15
C VAL A 80 21.32 -1.98 -26.48
N PHE A 81 22.23 -1.00 -26.58
CA PHE A 81 22.03 0.32 -26.00
C PHE A 81 20.80 1.04 -26.58
N GLN A 82 20.56 0.91 -27.89
CA GLN A 82 19.37 1.48 -28.53
C GLN A 82 18.05 0.94 -27.97
N VAL A 83 18.03 -0.29 -27.46
CA VAL A 83 16.83 -0.89 -26.84
C VAL A 83 16.76 -0.57 -25.35
N PHE A 84 17.90 -0.57 -24.67
CA PHE A 84 17.97 -0.44 -23.22
C PHE A 84 17.52 0.95 -22.72
N GLU A 85 17.96 2.03 -23.36
CA GLU A 85 17.66 3.39 -22.90
C GLU A 85 16.15 3.73 -22.99
N PRO A 86 15.44 3.47 -24.11
CA PRO A 86 13.99 3.61 -24.17
C PRO A 86 13.26 2.71 -23.16
N SER A 87 13.76 1.50 -22.94
CA SER A 87 13.14 0.55 -21.99
C SER A 87 13.24 1.06 -20.54
N ASN A 88 14.41 1.57 -20.14
CA ASN A 88 14.62 2.11 -18.80
C ASN A 88 13.77 3.38 -18.56
N THR A 89 13.71 4.28 -19.53
CA THR A 89 12.88 5.49 -19.45
C THR A 89 11.39 5.15 -19.41
N ALA A 90 10.93 4.20 -20.22
CA ALA A 90 9.55 3.71 -20.20
C ALA A 90 9.20 3.03 -18.86
N TYR A 91 10.13 2.27 -18.28
CA TYR A 91 9.96 1.66 -16.97
C TYR A 91 9.80 2.72 -15.88
N GLN A 92 10.67 3.74 -15.82
CA GLN A 92 10.56 4.82 -14.85
C GLN A 92 9.27 5.63 -15.00
N SER A 93 8.84 5.90 -16.25
CA SER A 93 7.56 6.57 -16.53
C SER A 93 6.38 5.75 -16.00
N SER A 94 6.41 4.43 -16.23
CA SER A 94 5.38 3.51 -15.73
C SER A 94 5.31 3.49 -14.21
N GLN A 95 6.47 3.47 -13.53
CA GLN A 95 6.53 3.50 -12.07
C GLN A 95 5.93 4.79 -11.48
N ARG A 96 6.22 5.96 -12.08
CA ARG A 96 5.62 7.23 -11.63
C ARG A 96 4.10 7.22 -11.79
N LYS A 97 3.60 6.75 -12.94
CA LYS A 97 2.16 6.62 -13.22
C LYS A 97 1.46 5.71 -12.20
N LEU A 98 2.08 4.59 -11.85
CA LEU A 98 1.57 3.66 -10.83
C LEU A 98 1.54 4.31 -9.45
N SER A 99 2.60 5.02 -9.07
CA SER A 99 2.68 5.75 -7.80
C SER A 99 1.55 6.78 -7.67
N VAL A 100 1.31 7.59 -8.70
CA VAL A 100 0.21 8.58 -8.71
C VAL A 100 -1.15 7.92 -8.54
N GLN A 101 -1.42 6.82 -9.26
CA GLN A 101 -2.68 6.09 -9.12
C GLN A 101 -2.84 5.49 -7.72
N GLN A 102 -1.79 4.88 -7.18
CA GLN A 102 -1.82 4.26 -5.86
C GLN A 102 -2.03 5.29 -4.75
N ASN A 103 -1.32 6.41 -4.80
CA ASN A 103 -1.48 7.52 -3.85
C ASN A 103 -2.90 8.10 -3.93
N GLY A 104 -3.46 8.26 -5.14
CA GLY A 104 -4.85 8.67 -5.33
C GLY A 104 -5.85 7.68 -4.72
N ARG A 105 -5.62 6.37 -4.86
CA ARG A 105 -6.47 5.32 -4.25
C ARG A 105 -6.38 5.35 -2.73
N ILE A 106 -5.19 5.42 -2.17
CA ILE A 106 -4.98 5.50 -0.71
C ILE A 106 -5.69 6.74 -0.14
N ALA A 107 -5.56 7.89 -0.79
CA ALA A 107 -6.23 9.10 -0.36
C ALA A 107 -7.76 8.98 -0.45
N MET A 108 -8.29 8.42 -1.54
CA MET A 108 -9.72 8.15 -1.70
C MET A 108 -10.24 7.20 -0.61
N ASP A 109 -9.56 6.08 -0.37
CA ASP A 109 -9.95 5.09 0.63
C ASP A 109 -10.00 5.70 2.04
N MET A 110 -9.05 6.57 2.36
CA MET A 110 -9.05 7.29 3.63
C MET A 110 -10.24 8.26 3.75
N ILE A 111 -10.51 9.06 2.72
CA ILE A 111 -11.67 9.98 2.69
C ILE A 111 -12.96 9.18 2.88
N VAL A 112 -13.16 8.11 2.10
CA VAL A 112 -14.34 7.26 2.15
C VAL A 112 -14.51 6.65 3.54
N ARG A 113 -13.43 6.11 4.12
CA ARG A 113 -13.47 5.52 5.46
C ARG A 113 -13.89 6.54 6.51
N GLN A 114 -13.33 7.74 6.48
CA GLN A 114 -13.67 8.78 7.45
C GLN A 114 -15.09 9.31 7.25
N ILE A 115 -15.57 9.47 6.00
CA ILE A 115 -16.97 9.84 5.73
C ILE A 115 -17.95 8.77 6.24
N ARG A 116 -17.63 7.48 6.10
CA ARG A 116 -18.47 6.41 6.67
C ARG A 116 -18.62 6.57 8.18
N MET A 117 -17.57 6.97 8.87
CA MET A 117 -17.56 7.13 10.34
C MET A 117 -18.08 8.49 10.82
N ALA A 118 -18.44 9.40 9.90
CA ALA A 118 -18.97 10.71 10.25
C ALA A 118 -20.20 10.58 11.18
N GLY A 119 -20.24 11.40 12.23
CA GLY A 119 -21.30 11.38 13.24
C GLY A 119 -21.15 10.32 14.32
N ALA A 120 -20.03 9.58 14.36
CA ALA A 120 -19.70 8.71 15.48
C ALA A 120 -19.08 9.53 16.61
N PHE A 121 -19.90 9.90 17.61
CA PHE A 121 -19.48 10.70 18.76
C PHE A 121 -19.44 9.83 20.02
N PRO A 122 -18.26 9.33 20.46
CA PRO A 122 -18.13 8.58 21.71
C PRO A 122 -18.64 9.35 22.93
N GLU A 123 -18.59 10.68 22.90
CA GLU A 123 -19.09 11.57 23.95
C GLU A 123 -20.59 11.36 24.22
N ASN A 124 -21.38 11.01 23.20
CA ASN A 124 -22.83 10.84 23.33
C ASN A 124 -23.23 9.50 23.99
N PHE A 125 -22.26 8.67 24.40
CA PHE A 125 -22.49 7.38 25.04
C PHE A 125 -22.23 7.43 26.55
N ASP A 126 -22.72 8.47 27.20
CA ASP A 126 -22.70 8.61 28.66
C ASP A 126 -24.06 9.14 29.20
N ALA A 127 -24.10 9.53 30.48
CA ALA A 127 -25.31 10.07 31.11
C ALA A 127 -25.36 11.61 31.14
N ASN A 128 -24.35 12.29 30.60
CA ASN A 128 -24.16 13.73 30.65
C ASN A 128 -24.47 14.37 29.29
N PRO A 129 -25.71 14.79 29.01
CA PRO A 129 -26.07 15.37 27.72
C PRO A 129 -25.40 16.73 27.43
N ALA A 130 -24.67 17.32 28.38
CA ALA A 130 -24.03 18.62 28.19
C ALA A 130 -22.78 18.57 27.28
N ASN A 131 -22.18 17.39 27.08
CA ASN A 131 -21.05 17.19 26.17
C ASN A 131 -21.46 16.57 24.82
N ASP A 132 -22.76 16.32 24.61
CA ASP A 132 -23.27 15.70 23.39
C ASP A 132 -22.92 16.54 22.16
N LEU A 133 -22.41 15.86 21.15
CA LEU A 133 -22.07 16.43 19.86
C LEU A 133 -23.12 16.03 18.81
N ALA A 134 -23.34 16.94 17.88
CA ALA A 134 -24.25 16.74 16.76
C ALA A 134 -23.61 17.23 15.45
N ASN A 135 -24.30 16.96 14.34
CA ASN A 135 -23.89 17.35 12.98
C ASN A 135 -22.58 16.68 12.54
N GLY A 136 -22.65 15.43 12.08
CA GLY A 136 -21.49 14.73 11.51
C GLY A 136 -20.91 15.39 10.24
N VAL A 137 -21.67 16.24 9.56
CA VAL A 137 -21.21 17.08 8.45
C VAL A 137 -21.13 18.52 8.93
N GLN A 138 -19.98 19.16 8.74
CA GLN A 138 -19.60 20.44 9.31
C GLN A 138 -19.48 21.53 8.24
N ILE A 139 -18.93 21.17 7.07
CA ILE A 139 -18.87 22.00 5.86
C ILE A 139 -19.15 21.08 4.69
N ALA A 140 -20.07 21.48 3.80
CA ALA A 140 -20.34 20.75 2.57
C ALA A 140 -20.37 21.68 1.37
N THR A 141 -19.25 21.75 0.64
CA THR A 141 -19.16 22.44 -0.65
C THR A 141 -18.84 21.48 -1.79
N ASP A 142 -18.81 21.98 -3.02
CA ASP A 142 -18.43 21.23 -4.21
C ASP A 142 -16.97 20.77 -4.19
N THR A 143 -16.10 21.48 -3.47
CA THR A 143 -14.62 21.32 -3.51
C THR A 143 -14.02 21.01 -2.15
N ALA A 144 -14.81 21.11 -1.08
CA ALA A 144 -14.40 20.88 0.28
C ALA A 144 -15.51 20.21 1.10
N LEU A 145 -15.11 19.28 1.97
CA LEU A 145 -16.01 18.58 2.88
C LEU A 145 -15.34 18.48 4.24
N ALA A 146 -15.96 19.04 5.27
CA ALA A 146 -15.58 18.80 6.65
C ALA A 146 -16.61 17.91 7.35
N ILE A 147 -16.12 16.90 8.04
CA ILE A 147 -16.91 15.94 8.81
C ILE A 147 -16.38 15.84 10.24
N ALA A 148 -17.25 15.47 11.17
CA ALA A 148 -16.92 15.36 12.59
C ALA A 148 -17.25 13.98 13.16
N GLY A 149 -16.48 13.59 14.17
CA GLY A 149 -16.61 12.34 14.93
C GLY A 149 -15.24 11.81 15.35
N ASP A 150 -15.23 10.61 15.94
CA ASP A 150 -14.00 9.85 16.18
C ASP A 150 -13.58 9.13 14.90
N LEU A 151 -12.95 9.87 13.98
CA LEU A 151 -12.60 9.36 12.64
C LEU A 151 -11.18 8.78 12.56
N ASP A 152 -10.43 8.88 13.65
CA ASP A 152 -9.08 8.35 13.79
C ASP A 152 -8.95 7.28 14.89
N GLY A 153 -10.06 6.95 15.58
CA GLY A 153 -10.09 5.92 16.62
C GLY A 153 -9.37 6.34 17.89
N SER A 154 -9.28 7.65 18.14
CA SER A 154 -8.63 8.21 19.33
C SER A 154 -9.54 8.20 20.56
N GLY A 155 -10.82 7.88 20.41
CA GLY A 155 -11.82 7.95 21.47
C GLY A 155 -12.29 9.38 21.78
N ALA A 156 -11.92 10.36 20.96
CA ALA A 156 -12.34 11.75 21.07
C ALA A 156 -12.75 12.30 19.71
N SER A 157 -13.83 13.07 19.68
CA SER A 157 -14.37 13.63 18.46
C SER A 157 -13.60 14.85 17.97
N ASN A 158 -13.28 14.84 16.68
CA ASN A 158 -12.56 15.91 16.01
C ASN A 158 -13.27 16.28 14.70
N ALA A 159 -12.91 17.42 14.11
CA ALA A 159 -13.29 17.78 12.76
C ALA A 159 -12.15 17.45 11.78
N PHE A 160 -12.52 16.87 10.64
CA PHE A 160 -11.62 16.57 9.54
C PHE A 160 -12.12 17.22 8.26
N LEU A 161 -11.36 18.19 7.75
CA LEU A 161 -11.60 18.83 6.45
C LEU A 161 -10.80 18.12 5.35
N PHE A 162 -11.48 17.77 4.28
CA PHE A 162 -10.88 17.40 3.00
C PHE A 162 -11.08 18.51 2.00
N CYS A 163 -10.01 18.92 1.36
CA CYS A 163 -10.01 20.03 0.41
C CYS A 163 -8.82 19.90 -0.52
N ARG A 164 -8.82 20.69 -1.59
CA ARG A 164 -7.69 20.77 -2.51
C ARG A 164 -7.20 22.21 -2.59
N ASP A 165 -5.89 22.39 -2.55
CA ASP A 165 -5.23 23.67 -2.83
C ASP A 165 -4.20 23.51 -3.96
N ALA A 166 -3.39 24.53 -4.23
CA ALA A 166 -2.38 24.50 -5.29
C ALA A 166 -1.36 23.36 -5.15
N SER A 167 -1.10 22.89 -3.92
CA SER A 167 -0.13 21.82 -3.63
C SER A 167 -0.71 20.41 -3.70
N GLY A 168 -2.04 20.27 -3.74
CA GLY A 168 -2.71 18.99 -3.90
C GLY A 168 -3.89 18.82 -2.95
N LEU A 169 -4.28 17.55 -2.77
CA LEU A 169 -5.31 17.15 -1.83
C LEU A 169 -4.76 17.19 -0.40
N ARG A 170 -5.50 17.84 0.51
CA ARG A 170 -5.13 17.99 1.91
C ARG A 170 -6.19 17.42 2.86
N ARG A 171 -5.72 17.06 4.06
CA ARG A 171 -6.56 16.78 5.23
C ARG A 171 -6.18 17.69 6.37
N VAL A 172 -7.13 18.46 6.88
CA VAL A 172 -6.96 19.22 8.12
C VAL A 172 -7.64 18.46 9.25
N ARG A 173 -6.94 18.23 10.36
CA ARG A 173 -7.54 17.79 11.62
C ARG A 173 -7.63 19.00 12.54
N GLY A 174 -8.73 19.15 13.26
CA GLY A 174 -8.83 20.17 14.30
C GLY A 174 -10.05 20.01 15.19
N ALA A 175 -10.29 21.02 16.01
CA ALA A 175 -11.44 21.07 16.89
C ALA A 175 -12.73 21.39 16.10
N ILE A 176 -13.83 20.74 16.50
CA ILE A 176 -15.18 21.03 16.02
C ILE A 176 -15.51 22.49 16.36
N GLY A 177 -15.97 23.26 15.37
CA GLY A 177 -16.38 24.64 15.54
C GLY A 177 -15.27 25.69 15.53
N ASN A 178 -14.02 25.28 15.41
CA ASN A 178 -12.90 26.22 15.29
C ASN A 178 -12.60 26.53 13.81
N ALA A 179 -12.65 27.81 13.43
CA ALA A 179 -12.39 28.30 12.08
C ALA A 179 -11.08 27.75 11.47
N ALA A 180 -10.02 27.66 12.27
CA ALA A 180 -8.71 27.19 11.81
C ALA A 180 -8.73 25.72 11.33
N SER A 181 -9.63 24.89 11.86
CA SER A 181 -9.82 23.48 11.45
C SER A 181 -10.40 23.37 10.04
N TYR A 182 -10.96 24.45 9.51
CA TYR A 182 -11.66 24.49 8.23
C TYR A 182 -10.90 25.25 7.14
N THR A 183 -9.63 25.59 7.38
CA THR A 183 -8.76 26.28 6.42
C THR A 183 -7.86 25.28 5.72
N CYS A 184 -7.98 25.16 4.40
CA CYS A 184 -7.31 24.10 3.65
C CYS A 184 -5.77 24.09 3.81
N GLY A 185 -5.14 25.27 3.81
CA GLY A 185 -3.69 25.40 3.93
C GLY A 185 -3.08 24.93 5.25
N ASN A 186 -3.90 24.68 6.28
CA ASN A 186 -3.44 24.20 7.60
C ASN A 186 -3.31 22.68 7.68
N GLY A 187 -3.70 21.95 6.63
CA GLY A 187 -3.75 20.48 6.65
C GLY A 187 -2.49 19.80 6.12
N ASP A 188 -2.37 18.52 6.38
CA ASP A 188 -1.34 17.66 5.80
C ASP A 188 -1.67 17.34 4.35
N ILE A 189 -0.65 17.22 3.50
CA ILE A 189 -0.81 16.77 2.11
C ILE A 189 -1.08 15.26 2.12
N LEU A 190 -2.18 14.85 1.49
CA LEU A 190 -2.51 13.45 1.25
C LEU A 190 -2.01 12.97 -0.12
N ALA A 191 -2.14 13.82 -1.13
CA ALA A 191 -1.72 13.49 -2.49
C ALA A 191 -1.46 14.77 -3.31
N GLU A 192 -0.19 14.98 -3.66
CA GLU A 192 0.27 16.15 -4.44
C GLU A 192 -0.27 16.15 -5.87
N SER A 193 -0.36 14.96 -6.48
CA SER A 193 -0.77 14.81 -7.88
C SER A 193 -2.26 15.08 -8.12
N VAL A 194 -3.06 15.32 -7.08
CA VAL A 194 -4.50 15.59 -7.20
C VAL A 194 -4.75 17.03 -7.68
N THR A 195 -5.32 17.15 -8.86
CA THR A 195 -5.59 18.43 -9.52
C THR A 195 -7.05 18.86 -9.42
N SER A 196 -7.96 17.94 -9.18
CA SER A 196 -9.37 18.24 -8.94
C SER A 196 -9.95 17.31 -7.89
N LEU A 197 -10.76 17.87 -7.01
CA LEU A 197 -11.56 17.19 -6.01
C LEU A 197 -12.96 17.78 -6.09
N SER A 198 -13.98 16.93 -6.16
CA SER A 198 -15.35 17.38 -6.06
C SER A 198 -16.25 16.45 -5.26
N PHE A 199 -17.25 17.03 -4.61
CA PHE A 199 -18.26 16.34 -3.82
C PHE A 199 -19.66 16.63 -4.35
N ALA A 200 -20.54 15.63 -4.30
CA ALA A 200 -21.97 15.79 -4.53
C ALA A 200 -22.74 15.05 -3.42
N TYR A 201 -23.85 15.64 -2.97
CA TYR A 201 -24.55 15.21 -1.76
C TYR A 201 -25.95 14.71 -2.11
N TYR A 202 -26.40 13.69 -1.41
CA TYR A 202 -27.71 13.08 -1.61
C TYR A 202 -28.35 12.69 -0.27
N ASP A 203 -29.68 12.73 -0.23
CA ASP A 203 -30.49 12.30 0.90
C ASP A 203 -30.65 10.77 0.96
N ALA A 204 -31.44 10.28 1.93
CA ALA A 204 -31.75 8.86 2.11
C ALA A 204 -32.43 8.22 0.88
N ASN A 205 -33.19 9.01 0.12
CA ASN A 205 -33.95 8.59 -1.05
C ASN A 205 -33.13 8.73 -2.35
N ASN A 206 -31.87 9.16 -2.25
CA ASN A 206 -30.97 9.49 -3.35
C ASN A 206 -31.38 10.72 -4.17
N ASN A 207 -32.18 11.62 -3.61
CA ASN A 207 -32.38 12.94 -4.20
C ASN A 207 -31.12 13.79 -3.92
N PRO A 208 -30.70 14.63 -4.88
CA PRO A 208 -29.60 15.55 -4.64
C PRO A 208 -29.93 16.50 -3.50
N VAL A 209 -28.91 16.91 -2.75
CA VAL A 209 -29.01 17.96 -1.73
C VAL A 209 -28.01 19.05 -2.13
N PRO A 210 -28.47 20.29 -2.42
CA PRO A 210 -29.85 20.76 -2.36
C PRO A 210 -30.70 20.19 -3.51
N ASN A 211 -32.03 20.26 -3.39
CA ASN A 211 -32.97 19.83 -4.44
C ASN A 211 -33.85 21.02 -4.88
N PRO A 212 -33.75 21.51 -6.13
CA PRO A 212 -32.94 20.97 -7.24
C PRO A 212 -31.42 21.16 -7.01
N PRO A 213 -30.57 20.30 -7.62
CA PRO A 213 -29.13 20.41 -7.48
C PRO A 213 -28.63 21.72 -8.10
N THR A 214 -28.00 22.55 -7.28
CA THR A 214 -27.32 23.78 -7.71
C THR A 214 -25.80 23.57 -7.68
N ALA A 215 -25.13 23.97 -8.76
CA ALA A 215 -23.67 24.04 -8.80
C ALA A 215 -23.24 25.51 -8.70
N PRO A 216 -22.24 25.84 -7.85
CA PRO A 216 -21.50 24.94 -6.96
C PRO A 216 -22.35 24.46 -5.77
N TYR A 217 -22.14 23.23 -5.31
CA TYR A 217 -22.72 22.76 -4.05
C TYR A 217 -22.16 23.62 -2.92
N GLN A 218 -23.02 24.25 -2.12
CA GLN A 218 -22.62 25.00 -0.94
C GLN A 218 -23.78 25.00 0.05
N LEU A 219 -23.94 23.88 0.78
CA LEU A 219 -25.11 23.65 1.65
C LEU A 219 -25.20 24.61 2.84
N ASP A 220 -24.08 25.27 3.17
CA ASP A 220 -23.96 26.06 4.38
C ASP A 220 -23.93 27.56 4.13
N GLY A 221 -23.91 27.99 2.86
CA GLY A 221 -23.66 29.38 2.50
C GLY A 221 -22.31 29.94 3.01
N GLN A 222 -21.50 29.12 3.70
CA GLN A 222 -20.19 29.48 4.24
C GLN A 222 -19.08 28.85 3.40
N ALA A 223 -18.05 29.64 3.13
CA ALA A 223 -16.84 29.15 2.48
C ALA A 223 -15.96 28.38 3.48
N PRO A 224 -15.14 27.43 3.01
CA PRO A 224 -14.05 26.88 3.82
C PRO A 224 -13.17 28.00 4.39
N GLY A 225 -12.79 27.89 5.65
CA GLY A 225 -11.96 28.85 6.39
C GLY A 225 -12.71 29.68 7.42
N ALA A 226 -14.04 29.57 7.49
CA ALA A 226 -14.87 30.10 8.57
C ALA A 226 -15.26 29.00 9.57
N ALA A 227 -15.47 29.38 10.83
CA ALA A 227 -16.10 28.50 11.81
C ALA A 227 -17.58 28.31 11.44
N PRO A 228 -18.08 27.08 11.27
CA PRO A 228 -19.48 26.84 10.96
C PRO A 228 -20.39 27.42 12.04
N THR A 229 -21.41 28.17 11.62
CA THR A 229 -22.53 28.52 12.49
C THR A 229 -23.46 27.30 12.60
N PHE A 230 -23.31 26.51 13.67
CA PHE A 230 -24.02 25.24 13.91
C PHE A 230 -25.56 25.31 13.97
N VAL A 231 -26.16 26.46 13.66
CA VAL A 231 -27.57 26.79 13.90
C VAL A 231 -28.46 26.50 12.69
N THR A 232 -27.94 26.56 11.46
CA THR A 232 -28.69 26.23 10.23
C THR A 232 -28.04 25.04 9.53
N THR A 233 -28.56 23.84 9.78
CA THR A 233 -27.96 22.56 9.35
C THR A 233 -28.92 21.67 8.57
N THR A 234 -30.14 22.12 8.26
CA THR A 234 -31.21 21.26 7.71
C THR A 234 -30.78 20.47 6.47
N GLU A 235 -30.10 21.11 5.51
CA GLU A 235 -29.64 20.43 4.29
C GLU A 235 -28.49 19.46 4.59
N ARG A 236 -27.49 19.85 5.41
CA ARG A 236 -26.44 18.94 5.88
C ARG A 236 -26.99 17.73 6.62
N ALA A 237 -27.97 17.97 7.48
CA ALA A 237 -28.65 16.95 8.26
C ALA A 237 -29.51 16.04 7.38
N ALA A 238 -29.79 16.39 6.13
CA ALA A 238 -30.42 15.52 5.14
C ALA A 238 -29.40 14.64 4.38
N VAL A 239 -28.11 14.96 4.39
CA VAL A 239 -27.08 14.21 3.66
C VAL A 239 -26.92 12.80 4.23
N ARG A 240 -27.11 11.79 3.38
CA ARG A 240 -26.90 10.37 3.72
C ARG A 240 -25.92 9.67 2.81
N ARG A 241 -25.69 10.23 1.61
CA ARG A 241 -24.74 9.71 0.63
C ARG A 241 -23.92 10.86 0.05
N VAL A 242 -22.62 10.65 -0.05
CA VAL A 242 -21.67 11.56 -0.69
C VAL A 242 -21.04 10.83 -1.88
N VAL A 243 -21.03 11.49 -3.03
CA VAL A 243 -20.27 11.06 -4.20
C VAL A 243 -19.03 11.93 -4.30
N ILE A 244 -17.88 11.29 -4.41
CA ILE A 244 -16.57 11.94 -4.46
C ILE A 244 -15.98 11.67 -5.83
N LYS A 245 -15.46 12.70 -6.47
CA LYS A 245 -14.67 12.59 -7.69
C LYS A 245 -13.32 13.23 -7.45
N LEU A 246 -12.27 12.47 -7.69
CA LEU A 246 -10.88 12.91 -7.54
C LEU A 246 -10.19 12.69 -8.88
N THR A 247 -9.47 13.71 -9.34
CA THR A 247 -8.67 13.64 -10.56
C THR A 247 -7.21 13.89 -10.20
N ALA A 248 -6.35 12.92 -10.50
CA ALA A 248 -4.91 13.03 -10.35
C ALA A 248 -4.24 13.15 -11.73
N ARG A 249 -3.14 13.89 -11.82
CA ARG A 249 -2.39 14.11 -13.05
C ARG A 249 -0.91 13.81 -12.86
N GLU A 250 -0.34 13.05 -13.78
CA GLU A 250 1.10 12.78 -13.85
C GLU A 250 1.68 13.39 -15.13
N THR A 251 2.78 14.12 -15.00
CA THR A 251 3.50 14.72 -16.13
C THR A 251 4.83 14.03 -16.33
N VAL A 252 4.98 13.34 -17.47
CA VAL A 252 6.24 12.70 -17.85
C VAL A 252 6.89 13.53 -18.97
N PRO A 253 8.21 13.81 -18.91
CA PRO A 253 8.90 14.51 -19.98
C PRO A 253 8.65 13.87 -21.35
N ASN A 254 8.40 14.70 -22.36
CA ASN A 254 8.14 14.28 -23.75
C ASN A 254 6.92 13.33 -23.93
N GLN A 255 6.01 13.28 -22.96
CA GLN A 255 4.74 12.56 -23.07
C GLN A 255 3.57 13.47 -22.70
N PRO A 256 2.37 13.24 -23.29
CA PRO A 256 1.18 13.93 -22.84
C PRO A 256 0.89 13.54 -21.38
N ALA A 257 0.49 14.53 -20.59
CA ALA A 257 0.13 14.30 -19.20
C ALA A 257 -0.98 13.26 -19.10
N GLN A 258 -0.82 12.31 -18.18
CA GLN A 258 -1.79 11.26 -17.93
C GLN A 258 -2.69 11.69 -16.78
N THR A 259 -4.00 11.52 -16.97
CA THR A 259 -5.01 11.91 -16.00
C THR A 259 -5.75 10.66 -15.54
N TYR A 260 -5.88 10.51 -14.22
CA TYR A 260 -6.56 9.40 -13.57
C TYR A 260 -7.71 9.93 -12.73
N THR A 261 -8.92 9.49 -13.04
CA THR A 261 -10.12 9.89 -12.31
C THR A 261 -10.62 8.73 -11.46
N LEU A 262 -10.79 8.97 -10.17
CA LEU A 262 -11.39 8.05 -9.21
C LEU A 262 -12.75 8.61 -8.79
N ASN A 263 -13.77 7.77 -8.86
CA ASN A 263 -15.10 8.07 -8.33
C ASN A 263 -15.38 7.12 -7.18
N SER A 264 -15.95 7.63 -6.10
CA SER A 264 -16.43 6.80 -4.99
C SER A 264 -17.80 7.29 -4.54
N ASP A 265 -18.64 6.35 -4.13
CA ASP A 265 -19.88 6.63 -3.43
C ASP A 265 -19.76 6.11 -1.99
N VAL A 266 -20.23 6.92 -1.05
CA VAL A 266 -20.16 6.58 0.37
C VAL A 266 -21.45 6.96 1.06
N ARG A 267 -21.97 6.04 1.87
CA ARG A 267 -23.09 6.30 2.79
C ARG A 267 -22.55 6.58 4.19
N LEU A 268 -23.15 7.54 4.88
CA LEU A 268 -22.83 7.86 6.27
C LEU A 268 -23.44 6.80 7.20
N ARG A 269 -22.74 6.46 8.29
CA ARG A 269 -23.13 5.39 9.23
C ARG A 269 -24.32 5.74 10.11
N ASN A 270 -24.43 7.00 10.56
CA ASN A 270 -25.48 7.43 11.48
C ASN A 270 -26.42 8.40 10.76
N PRO A 271 -27.56 7.92 10.22
CA PRO A 271 -28.57 8.75 9.57
C PRO A 271 -29.36 9.60 10.56
#